data_AF-A0A931LHL9-F1
#
_entry.id   AF-A0A931LHL9-F1
#
_cell.length_a   1.000
_cell.length_b   1.000
_cell.length_c   1.000
_cell.angle_alpha   90.00
_cell.angle_beta   90.00
_cell.angle_gamma   90.00
#
_symmetry.space_group_name_H-M   'P 1'
#
loop_
_entity.id
_entity.type
_entity.pdbx_description
1 polymer ?
#
loop_
_entity_poly.entity_id
_entity_poly.type
_entity_poly.pdbx_seq_one_letter_code
_entity_poly.pdbx_strand_id
1 'polypeptide(L)'
;MTPERPPGERSPAPEAVARAACTLAADIDAAAIVTCTQSGGTARRVARYRPRCAILAPTPHAETYRRLALVWGVTPLLNQTQPTDG
;
A
#
# COMPACT_ATOMS: atom_id res chain seq x y z
N MET A 1 4.47 8.60 -16.36
CA MET A 1 3.22 8.84 -17.09
C MET A 1 2.40 7.56 -17.05
N THR A 2 1.45 7.44 -16.12
CA THR A 2 0.45 6.37 -16.20
C THR A 2 -0.43 6.65 -17.42
N PRO A 3 -0.75 5.64 -18.26
CA PRO A 3 -1.70 5.87 -19.34
C PRO A 3 -3.01 6.37 -18.74
N GLU A 4 -3.51 7.51 -19.25
CA GLU A 4 -4.86 7.99 -18.98
C GLU A 4 -5.85 6.90 -19.40
N ARG A 5 -6.74 6.51 -18.49
CA ARG A 5 -7.67 5.39 -18.71
C ARG A 5 -8.83 5.88 -19.58
N PRO A 6 -9.31 5.10 -20.55
CA PRO A 6 -10.45 5.49 -21.37
C PRO A 6 -11.69 5.83 -20.52
N PRO A 7 -12.44 6.88 -20.88
CA PRO A 7 -13.65 7.28 -20.16
C PRO A 7 -14.70 6.16 -20.20
N GLY A 8 -15.19 5.74 -19.03
CA GLY A 8 -16.22 4.69 -18.87
C GLY A 8 -15.73 3.38 -18.23
N GLU A 9 -14.42 3.18 -18.10
CA GLU A 9 -13.87 1.95 -17.51
C GLU A 9 -13.75 2.04 -15.98
N ARG A 10 -14.35 1.09 -15.25
CA ARG A 10 -14.21 1.04 -13.78
C ARG A 10 -12.76 0.78 -13.41
N SER A 11 -12.25 1.58 -12.48
CA SER A 11 -10.95 1.28 -11.88
C SER A 11 -10.98 -0.12 -11.24
N PRO A 12 -9.94 -0.95 -11.39
CA PRO A 12 -9.83 -2.18 -10.64
C PRO A 12 -10.02 -1.90 -9.15
N ALA A 13 -10.80 -2.73 -8.44
CA ALA A 13 -11.13 -2.49 -7.04
C ALA A 13 -9.91 -2.15 -6.16
N PRO A 14 -8.73 -2.81 -6.29
CA PRO A 14 -7.54 -2.46 -5.50
C PRO A 14 -7.03 -1.03 -5.73
N GLU A 15 -7.19 -0.49 -6.93
CA GLU A 15 -6.76 0.85 -7.29
C GLU A 15 -7.72 1.91 -6.72
N ALA A 16 -9.02 1.65 -6.81
CA ALA A 16 -10.04 2.50 -6.21
C ALA A 16 -9.89 2.59 -4.68
N VAL A 17 -9.64 1.45 -4.03
CA VAL A 17 -9.38 1.38 -2.58
C VAL A 17 -8.09 2.13 -2.21
N ALA A 18 -7.01 1.96 -2.96
CA ALA A 18 -5.76 2.68 -2.69
C ALA A 18 -5.93 4.20 -2.75
N ARG A 19 -6.67 4.70 -3.76
CA ARG A 19 -7.01 6.12 -3.87
C ARG A 19 -7.87 6.60 -2.71
N ALA A 20 -8.94 5.88 -2.39
CA ALA A 20 -9.84 6.23 -1.28
C ALA A 20 -9.09 6.27 0.06
N ALA A 21 -8.20 5.30 0.32
CA ALA A 21 -7.36 5.28 1.50
C ALA A 21 -6.44 6.51 1.60
N CYS A 22 -5.85 6.94 0.49
CA CYS A 22 -5.01 8.15 0.47
C CYS A 22 -5.82 9.43 0.74
N THR A 23 -7.03 9.53 0.16
CA THR A 23 -7.94 10.66 0.42
C THR A 23 -8.32 10.72 1.90
N LEU A 24 -8.82 9.62 2.46
CA LEU A 24 -9.21 9.56 3.87
C LEU A 24 -8.04 9.87 4.80
N ALA A 25 -6.85 9.35 4.50
CA ALA A 25 -5.66 9.62 5.30
C ALA A 25 -5.26 11.10 5.28
N ALA A 26 -5.46 11.80 4.16
CA ALA A 26 -5.22 13.24 4.09
C ALA A 26 -6.30 14.03 4.87
N ASP A 27 -7.57 13.63 4.74
CA ASP A 27 -8.70 14.32 5.39
C ASP A 27 -8.62 14.29 6.91
N ILE A 28 -8.10 13.20 7.48
CA ILE A 28 -7.98 13.01 8.94
C ILE A 28 -6.57 13.31 9.48
N ASP A 29 -5.65 13.80 8.64
CA ASP A 29 -4.23 13.96 8.96
C ASP A 29 -3.62 12.70 9.62
N ALA A 30 -3.89 11.54 9.02
CA ALA A 30 -3.49 10.26 9.57
C ALA A 30 -1.96 10.18 9.70
N ALA A 31 -1.47 9.64 10.82
CA ALA A 31 -0.04 9.42 11.01
C ALA A 31 0.55 8.42 9.99
N ALA A 32 -0.24 7.40 9.60
CA ALA A 32 0.19 6.39 8.64
C ALA A 32 -0.97 5.64 7.98
N ILE A 33 -0.69 5.05 6.81
CA ILE A 33 -1.51 4.03 6.15
C ILE A 33 -0.84 2.67 6.34
N VAL A 34 -1.56 1.68 6.86
CA VAL A 34 -1.05 0.31 7.02
C VAL A 34 -1.55 -0.58 5.87
N THR A 35 -0.63 -1.19 5.12
CA THR A 35 -0.97 -2.08 4.00
C THR A 35 -0.51 -3.50 4.26
N CYS A 36 -1.40 -4.35 4.81
CA CYS A 36 -1.13 -5.79 4.93
C CYS A 36 -0.90 -6.39 3.54
N THR A 37 0.29 -6.94 3.29
CA THR A 37 0.65 -7.37 1.94
C THR A 37 1.62 -8.55 1.91
N GLN A 38 1.29 -9.56 1.10
CA GLN A 38 2.14 -10.73 0.91
C GLN A 38 3.22 -10.50 -0.17
N SER A 39 2.84 -9.84 -1.28
CA SER A 39 3.70 -9.58 -2.46
C SER A 39 4.08 -8.10 -2.67
N GLY A 40 3.61 -7.22 -1.79
CA GLY A 40 3.84 -5.77 -1.86
C GLY A 40 2.95 -5.01 -2.84
N GLY A 41 2.00 -5.66 -3.50
CA GLY A 41 1.14 -5.03 -4.51
C GLY A 41 0.32 -3.86 -3.96
N THR A 42 -0.25 -4.01 -2.76
CA THR A 42 -1.05 -2.97 -2.10
C THR A 42 -0.20 -1.75 -1.74
N ALA A 43 0.95 -1.98 -1.09
CA ALA A 43 1.89 -0.91 -0.72
C ALA A 43 2.34 -0.08 -1.94
N ARG A 44 2.65 -0.75 -3.06
CA ARG A 44 3.03 -0.07 -4.32
C ARG A 44 1.89 0.75 -4.94
N ARG A 45 0.64 0.29 -4.84
CA ARG A 45 -0.53 1.05 -5.33
C ARG A 45 -0.74 2.31 -4.50
N VAL A 46 -0.72 2.19 -3.18
CA VAL A 46 -0.83 3.35 -2.27
C VAL A 46 0.32 4.34 -2.52
N ALA A 47 1.56 3.86 -2.62
CA ALA A 47 2.73 4.71 -2.86
C ALA A 47 2.67 5.51 -4.18
N ARG A 48 1.94 5.03 -5.21
CA ARG A 48 1.76 5.79 -6.46
C ARG A 48 1.03 7.12 -6.26
N TYR A 49 0.12 7.19 -5.29
CA TYR A 49 -0.63 8.41 -4.97
C TYR A 49 0.18 9.39 -4.10
N ARG A 50 1.39 9.00 -3.68
CA ARG A 50 2.31 9.84 -2.89
C ARG A 50 1.63 10.48 -1.65
N PRO A 51 1.00 9.68 -0.77
CA PRO A 51 0.40 10.22 0.45
C PRO A 51 1.45 10.94 1.30
N ARG A 52 1.02 11.96 2.06
CA ARG A 52 1.91 12.75 2.94
C ARG A 52 2.35 11.97 4.19
N CYS A 53 1.51 11.04 4.63
CA CYS A 53 1.77 10.17 5.77
C CYS A 53 2.59 8.94 5.38
N ALA A 54 3.19 8.28 6.37
CA ALA A 54 3.99 7.08 6.15
C ALA A 54 3.14 5.89 5.69
N ILE A 55 3.70 5.02 4.84
CA ILE A 55 3.06 3.76 4.45
C ILE A 55 3.75 2.61 5.20
N LEU A 56 3.07 2.00 6.17
CA LEU A 56 3.58 0.84 6.89
C LEU A 56 3.18 -0.45 6.18
N ALA A 57 4.14 -1.24 5.73
CA ALA A 57 3.87 -2.44 4.96
C ALA A 57 4.38 -3.71 5.66
N PRO A 58 3.60 -4.29 6.59
CA PRO A 58 3.93 -5.57 7.19
C PRO A 58 3.87 -6.69 6.16
N THR A 59 4.90 -7.53 6.15
CA THR A 59 5.02 -8.67 5.25
C THR A 59 5.78 -9.82 5.92
N PRO A 60 5.40 -11.09 5.69
CA PRO A 60 6.14 -12.24 6.21
C PRO A 60 7.33 -12.64 5.34
N HIS A 61 7.44 -12.10 4.13
CA HIS A 61 8.44 -12.50 3.16
C HIS A 61 9.61 -11.51 3.13
N ALA A 62 10.81 -11.98 3.46
CA ALA A 62 12.02 -11.15 3.42
C ALA A 62 12.32 -10.58 2.02
N GLU A 63 11.95 -11.31 0.95
CA GLU A 63 12.06 -10.81 -0.42
C GLU A 63 11.13 -9.62 -0.68
N THR A 64 9.86 -9.72 -0.26
CA THR A 64 8.91 -8.60 -0.34
C THR A 64 9.38 -7.41 0.48
N TYR A 65 9.89 -7.65 1.70
CA TYR A 65 10.46 -6.61 2.55
C TYR A 65 11.56 -5.82 1.83
N ARG A 66 12.56 -6.51 1.27
CA ARG A 66 13.67 -5.89 0.54
C ARG A 66 13.19 -5.10 -0.68
N ARG A 67 12.23 -5.63 -1.43
CA ARG A 67 11.64 -4.93 -2.59
C ARG A 67 10.90 -3.67 -2.17
N LEU A 68 10.16 -3.72 -1.07
CA LEU A 68 9.40 -2.58 -0.56
C LEU A 68 10.28 -1.49 0.06
N ALA A 69 11.46 -1.83 0.57
CA ALA A 69 12.43 -0.85 1.07
C ALA A 69 12.91 0.14 -0.02
N LEU A 70 12.76 -0.22 -1.30
CA LEU A 70 13.08 0.63 -2.44
C LEU A 70 11.88 1.47 -2.94
N VAL A 71 10.69 1.26 -2.37
CA VAL A 71 9.47 1.95 -2.76
C VAL A 71 9.34 3.23 -1.95
N TRP A 72 9.19 4.35 -2.64
CA TRP A 72 9.04 5.66 -2.01
C TRP A 72 7.89 5.68 -0.99
N GLY A 73 8.15 6.31 0.17
CA GLY A 73 7.16 6.50 1.24
C GLY A 73 6.78 5.24 2.01
N VAL A 74 7.31 4.07 1.61
CA VAL A 74 7.03 2.79 2.26
C VAL A 74 8.09 2.48 3.31
N THR A 75 7.62 2.22 4.53
CA THR A 75 8.39 1.60 5.62
C THR A 75 7.94 0.13 5.71
N PRO A 76 8.71 -0.82 5.14
CA PRO A 76 8.37 -2.22 5.27
C PRO A 76 8.62 -2.73 6.69
N LEU A 77 7.81 -3.67 7.15
CA LEU A 77 7.96 -4.32 8.45
C LEU A 77 8.00 -5.84 8.23
N LEU A 78 9.10 -6.49 8.57
CA LEU A 78 9.18 -7.95 8.50
C LEU A 78 8.45 -8.52 9.71
N ASN A 79 7.31 -9.17 9.51
CA ASN A 79 6.58 -9.82 10.60
C ASN A 79 6.83 -11.32 10.59
N GLN A 80 6.83 -11.93 11.78
CA GLN A 80 6.76 -13.37 11.90
C GLN A 80 5.28 -13.74 11.94
N THR A 81 4.82 -14.51 10.96
CA THR A 81 3.47 -15.10 11.02
C THR A 81 3.48 -16.12 12.16
N GLN A 82 2.89 -15.76 13.30
CA GLN A 82 2.43 -16.81 14.21
C GLN A 82 1.27 -17.54 13.53
N PRO A 83 1.22 -18.88 13.60
CA PRO A 83 0.01 -19.61 13.27
C PRO A 83 -1.11 -19.01 14.11
N THR A 84 -2.19 -18.56 13.46
CA THR A 84 -3.41 -18.26 14.20
C THR A 84 -3.97 -19.62 14.62
N ASP A 85 -3.57 -20.08 15.80
CA ASP A 85 -4.09 -21.30 16.40
C ASP A 85 -5.62 -21.16 16.48
N GLY A 86 -6.33 -22.12 15.86
CA GLY A 86 -7.79 -22.23 15.83
C GLY A 86 -8.24 -23.55 16.40
#